data_AF-E6R7V8-F1
#
_entry.id   AF-E6R7V8-F1
#
_cell.length_a   1.000
_cell.length_b   1.000
_cell.length_c   1.000
_cell.angle_alpha   90.00
_cell.angle_beta   90.00
_cell.angle_gamma   90.00
#
_symmetry.space_group_name_H-M   'P 1'
#
loop_
_entity.id
_entity.type
_entity.pdbx_description
1 polymer ?
#
loop_
_entity_poly.entity_id
_entity_poly.type
_entity_poly.pdbx_seq_one_letter_code
_entity_poly.pdbx_strand_id
1 'polypeptide(L)'
;MKVYYNEALKGGFRGALLAAAITGTSYFVFAKRSPTFRSLPLPAKAFAGVVITVPCIFISAERAALAYERTHWSGVGQKEIERKLERQSEKWGKMTQMEKAKNWASIHKYSLISAAWVGSLGLAFGIVARNPYQSTAQKIVQARMWAQGLTVGLLVGGALLAGANSNPPDEFSKVKEGDHSWRDILELDEHLTQEERAQLHGKADPKKLKEIHEAALKRKAAAGKP
;
A
#
# COMPACT_ATOMS: atom_id res chain seq x y z
N MET A 1 -18.48 9.87 -13.21
CA MET A 1 -17.31 10.75 -13.09
C MET A 1 -17.46 11.87 -12.06
N LYS A 2 -18.49 12.73 -12.11
CA LYS A 2 -18.63 13.86 -11.15
C LYS A 2 -18.69 13.43 -9.66
N VAL A 3 -19.40 12.33 -9.36
CA VAL A 3 -19.53 11.81 -7.99
C VAL A 3 -18.20 11.25 -7.45
N TYR A 4 -17.46 10.50 -8.28
CA TYR A 4 -16.11 10.03 -7.97
C TYR A 4 -15.16 11.18 -7.60
N TYR A 5 -15.17 12.25 -8.41
CA TYR A 5 -14.35 13.44 -8.15
C TYR A 5 -14.75 14.14 -6.85
N ASN A 6 -16.05 14.24 -6.55
CA ASN A 6 -16.53 14.82 -5.31
C ASN A 6 -16.07 14.04 -4.07
N GLU A 7 -16.05 12.70 -4.12
CA GLU A 7 -15.55 11.89 -2.99
C GLU A 7 -14.03 12.02 -2.81
N ALA A 8 -13.27 12.06 -3.91
CA ALA A 8 -11.84 12.36 -3.87
C ALA A 8 -11.57 13.74 -3.25
N LEU A 9 -12.33 14.77 -3.63
CA LEU A 9 -12.24 16.12 -3.06
C LEU A 9 -12.56 16.14 -1.56
N LYS A 10 -13.62 15.46 -1.13
CA LYS A 10 -13.94 15.32 0.31
C LYS A 10 -12.81 14.65 1.07
N GLY A 11 -12.22 13.59 0.50
CA GLY A 11 -11.04 12.93 1.04
C GLY A 11 -9.83 13.87 1.14
N GLY A 12 -9.55 14.62 0.08
CA GLY A 12 -8.48 15.61 0.03
C GLY A 12 -8.66 16.72 1.07
N PHE A 13 -9.89 17.22 1.25
CA PHE A 13 -10.19 18.23 2.28
C PHE A 13 -9.96 17.70 3.70
N ARG A 14 -10.39 16.46 3.99
CA ARG A 14 -10.07 15.79 5.27
C ARG A 14 -8.56 15.65 5.46
N GLY A 15 -7.83 15.29 4.40
CA GLY A 15 -6.37 15.23 4.39
C GLY A 15 -5.72 16.59 4.65
N ALA A 16 -6.26 17.67 4.08
CA ALA A 16 -5.80 19.03 4.30
C ALA A 16 -6.00 19.48 5.74
N LEU A 17 -7.15 19.16 6.35
CA LEU A 17 -7.40 19.44 7.77
C LEU A 17 -6.44 18.68 8.69
N LEU A 18 -6.21 17.40 8.40
CA LEU A 18 -5.24 16.58 9.13
C LEU A 18 -3.83 17.16 9.01
N ALA A 19 -3.41 17.53 7.79
CA ALA A 19 -2.14 18.18 7.55
C ALA A 19 -2.01 19.50 8.31
N ALA A 20 -3.03 20.36 8.26
CA ALA A 20 -3.05 21.63 8.97
C ALA A 20 -2.89 21.44 10.48
N ALA A 21 -3.55 20.42 11.05
CA ALA A 21 -3.39 20.06 12.46
C ALA A 21 -1.95 19.62 12.77
N ILE A 22 -1.37 18.72 11.96
CA ILE A 22 -0.01 18.21 12.15
C ILE A 22 1.03 19.32 11.98
N THR A 23 0.99 20.05 10.87
CA THR A 23 1.93 21.13 10.56
C THR A 23 1.78 22.29 11.56
N GLY A 24 0.55 22.68 11.92
CA GLY A 24 0.29 23.75 12.88
C GLY A 24 0.79 23.43 14.29
N THR A 25 0.47 22.24 14.80
CA THR A 25 0.98 21.79 16.12
C THR A 25 2.50 21.65 16.13
N SER A 26 3.07 21.07 15.07
CA SER A 26 4.53 20.95 14.93
C SER A 26 5.19 22.33 14.91
N TYR A 27 4.68 23.26 14.10
CA TYR A 27 5.19 24.63 14.03
C TYR A 27 5.17 25.31 15.40
N PHE A 28 4.04 25.22 16.13
CA PHE A 28 3.91 25.80 17.46
C PHE A 28 4.94 25.23 18.45
N VAL A 29 5.08 23.90 18.49
CA VAL A 29 6.03 23.22 19.40
C VAL A 29 7.47 23.59 19.06
N PHE A 30 7.86 23.57 17.78
CA PHE A 30 9.22 23.89 17.37
C PHE A 30 9.55 25.38 17.53
N ALA A 31 8.61 26.29 17.24
CA ALA A 31 8.78 27.72 17.48
C ALA A 31 9.02 28.02 18.97
N LYS A 32 8.30 27.34 19.88
CA LYS A 32 8.46 27.50 21.33
C LYS A 32 9.77 26.91 21.84
N ARG A 33 10.12 25.68 21.47
CA ARG A 33 11.25 24.95 22.06
C ARG A 33 12.60 25.15 21.38
N SER A 34 12.65 25.49 20.10
CA SER A 34 13.91 25.52 19.33
C SER A 34 14.28 26.93 18.87
N PRO A 35 15.35 27.54 19.42
CA PRO A 35 15.90 28.80 18.90
C PRO A 35 16.34 28.68 17.44
N THR A 36 16.89 27.53 17.05
CA THR A 36 17.28 27.23 15.67
C THR A 36 16.11 27.28 14.72
N PHE A 37 14.95 26.72 15.10
CA PHE A 37 13.76 26.78 14.26
C PHE A 37 13.26 28.22 14.05
N ARG A 38 13.43 29.09 15.05
CA ARG A 38 13.06 30.51 14.92
C ARG A 38 13.94 31.24 13.92
N SER A 39 15.24 30.96 13.89
CA SER A 39 16.18 31.58 12.95
C SER A 39 16.14 31.01 11.53
N LEU A 40 15.39 29.94 11.26
CA LEU A 40 15.25 29.40 9.91
C LEU A 40 14.58 30.42 8.96
N PRO A 41 15.08 30.53 7.71
CA PRO A 41 14.48 31.40 6.72
C PRO A 41 13.08 30.91 6.33
N LEU A 42 12.21 31.84 5.91
CA LEU A 42 10.82 31.54 5.59
C LEU A 42 10.64 30.41 4.55
N PRO A 43 11.44 30.34 3.46
CA PRO A 43 11.32 29.25 2.48
C PRO A 43 11.55 27.87 3.09
N ALA A 44 12.48 27.72 4.05
CA ALA A 44 12.75 26.45 4.70
C ALA A 44 11.57 26.00 5.58
N LYS A 45 10.92 26.95 6.26
CA LYS A 45 9.71 26.71 7.07
C LYS A 45 8.53 26.31 6.18
N ALA A 46 8.34 27.02 5.06
CA ALA A 46 7.29 26.72 4.08
C ALA A 46 7.48 25.33 3.46
N PHE A 47 8.72 25.00 3.05
CA PHE A 47 9.05 23.69 2.50
C PHE A 47 8.70 22.54 3.47
N ALA A 48 9.06 22.67 4.75
CA ALA A 48 8.71 21.68 5.77
C ALA A 48 7.19 21.47 5.90
N GLY A 49 6.40 22.55 5.79
CA GLY A 49 4.94 22.46 5.77
C GLY A 49 4.39 21.77 4.52
N VAL A 50 4.91 22.10 3.34
CA VAL A 50 4.48 21.53 2.05
C VAL A 50 4.76 20.03 1.98
N VAL A 51 5.93 19.58 2.44
CA VAL A 51 6.33 18.16 2.45
C VAL A 51 5.37 17.29 3.26
N ILE A 52 4.73 17.84 4.30
CA ILE A 52 3.72 17.13 5.10
C ILE A 52 2.35 17.27 4.44
N THR A 53 2.00 18.49 4.00
CA THR A 53 0.65 18.82 3.55
C THR A 53 0.28 18.13 2.26
N VAL A 54 1.16 18.16 1.26
CA VAL A 54 0.86 17.61 -0.07
C VAL A 54 0.58 16.11 0.01
N PRO A 55 1.46 15.24 0.56
CA PRO A 55 1.16 13.81 0.66
C PRO A 55 -0.11 13.49 1.45
N CYS A 56 -0.39 14.20 2.55
CA CYS A 56 -1.60 13.98 3.35
C CYS A 56 -2.89 14.24 2.55
N ILE A 57 -2.91 15.28 1.71
CA ILE A 57 -4.05 15.59 0.82
C ILE A 57 -4.21 14.48 -0.20
N PHE A 58 -3.15 14.14 -0.93
CA PHE A 58 -3.21 13.16 -2.03
C PHE A 58 -3.58 11.75 -1.54
N ILE A 59 -2.92 11.26 -0.48
CA ILE A 59 -3.21 9.93 0.08
C ILE A 59 -4.65 9.86 0.59
N SER A 60 -5.16 10.91 1.24
CA SER A 60 -6.54 10.92 1.74
C SER A 60 -7.57 11.00 0.62
N ALA A 61 -7.27 11.76 -0.44
CA ALA A 61 -8.11 11.84 -1.63
C ALA A 61 -8.19 10.49 -2.35
N GLU A 62 -7.04 9.84 -2.57
CA GLU A 62 -6.96 8.53 -3.22
C GLU A 62 -7.69 7.46 -2.42
N ARG A 63 -7.50 7.42 -1.09
CA ARG A 63 -8.22 6.48 -0.22
C ARG A 63 -9.74 6.66 -0.28
N ALA A 64 -10.22 7.91 -0.34
CA ALA A 64 -11.65 8.18 -0.46
C ALA A 64 -12.20 7.77 -1.84
N ALA A 65 -11.43 8.03 -2.90
CA ALA A 65 -11.78 7.63 -4.26
C ALA A 65 -11.88 6.11 -4.41
N LEU A 66 -10.88 5.38 -3.92
CA LEU A 66 -10.86 3.91 -3.92
C LEU A 66 -11.97 3.31 -3.05
N ALA A 67 -12.32 3.95 -1.94
CA ALA A 67 -13.44 3.52 -1.11
C ALA A 67 -14.78 3.65 -1.86
N TYR A 68 -14.97 4.74 -2.61
CA TYR A 68 -16.15 4.94 -3.45
C TYR A 68 -16.18 3.93 -4.61
N GLU A 69 -15.05 3.66 -5.26
CA GLU A 69 -14.98 2.67 -6.33
C GLU A 69 -15.35 1.27 -5.84
N ARG A 70 -14.88 0.91 -4.64
CA ARG A 70 -15.17 -0.38 -4.01
C ARG A 70 -16.67 -0.59 -3.75
N THR A 71 -17.43 0.46 -3.44
CA THR A 71 -18.88 0.32 -3.22
C THR A 71 -19.68 0.15 -4.51
N HIS A 72 -19.08 0.45 -5.66
CA HIS A 72 -19.71 0.32 -6.98
C HIS A 72 -19.29 -0.97 -7.69
N TRP A 73 -18.38 -1.77 -7.11
CA TRP A 73 -18.10 -3.10 -7.61
C TRP A 73 -19.30 -4.01 -7.37
N SER A 74 -19.92 -4.47 -8.45
CA SER A 74 -21.04 -5.43 -8.44
C SER A 74 -20.67 -6.74 -9.12
N GLY A 75 -21.32 -7.84 -8.73
CA GLY A 75 -21.18 -9.14 -9.38
C GLY A 75 -19.93 -9.92 -8.95
N VAL A 76 -19.20 -10.48 -9.91
CA VAL A 76 -18.10 -11.43 -9.69
C VAL A 76 -16.94 -10.83 -8.89
N GLY A 77 -16.62 -9.55 -9.11
CA GLY A 77 -15.53 -8.86 -8.40
C GLY A 77 -15.81 -8.66 -6.90
N GLN A 78 -17.07 -8.39 -6.53
CA GLN A 78 -17.46 -8.26 -5.12
C GLN A 78 -17.41 -9.61 -4.40
N LYS A 79 -17.92 -10.67 -5.04
CA LYS A 79 -17.89 -12.05 -4.52
C LYS A 79 -16.45 -12.51 -4.24
N GLU A 80 -15.50 -12.17 -5.11
CA GLU A 80 -14.09 -12.52 -4.89
C GLU A 80 -13.49 -11.80 -3.68
N ILE A 81 -13.82 -10.53 -3.48
CA ILE A 81 -13.34 -9.77 -2.31
C ILE A 81 -13.90 -10.35 -1.02
N GLU A 82 -15.19 -10.68 -0.99
CA GLU A 82 -15.84 -11.30 0.16
C GLU A 82 -15.23 -12.66 0.49
N ARG A 83 -15.04 -13.51 -0.53
CA ARG A 83 -14.37 -14.81 -0.39
C ARG A 83 -12.93 -14.68 0.11
N LYS A 84 -12.18 -13.68 -0.36
CA LYS A 84 -10.83 -13.39 0.15
C LYS A 84 -10.87 -12.96 1.61
N LEU A 85 -11.82 -12.11 1.99
CA LEU A 85 -11.98 -11.61 3.35
C LEU A 85 -12.35 -12.74 4.31
N GLU A 86 -13.24 -13.64 3.90
CA GLU A 86 -13.65 -14.83 4.67
C GLU A 86 -12.48 -15.81 4.85
N ARG A 87 -11.74 -16.13 3.77
CA ARG A 87 -10.51 -16.93 3.90
C ARG A 87 -9.48 -16.29 4.82
N GLN A 88 -9.36 -14.96 4.79
CA GLN A 88 -8.46 -14.23 5.69
C GLN A 88 -8.94 -14.27 7.14
N SER A 89 -10.25 -14.14 7.40
CA SER A 89 -10.80 -14.18 8.75
C SER A 89 -10.70 -15.58 9.36
N GLU A 90 -10.95 -16.63 8.58
CA GLU A 90 -10.75 -18.02 8.98
C GLU A 90 -9.27 -18.30 9.32
N LYS A 91 -8.36 -17.84 8.45
CA LYS A 91 -6.91 -17.93 8.69
C LYS A 91 -6.55 -17.20 9.98
N TRP A 92 -7.04 -15.98 10.17
CA TRP A 92 -6.79 -15.18 11.36
C TRP A 92 -7.33 -15.85 12.63
N GLY A 93 -8.51 -16.48 12.57
CA GLY A 93 -9.09 -17.22 13.69
C GLY A 93 -8.24 -18.41 14.15
N LYS A 94 -7.54 -19.06 13.22
CA LYS A 94 -6.67 -20.22 13.48
C LYS A 94 -5.25 -19.87 13.92
N MET A 95 -4.84 -18.60 13.78
CA MET A 95 -3.49 -18.14 14.13
C MET A 95 -3.32 -17.84 15.62
N THR A 96 -2.17 -18.21 16.16
CA THR A 96 -1.69 -17.76 17.47
C THR A 96 -1.39 -16.25 17.48
N GLN A 97 -1.29 -15.64 18.67
CA GLN A 97 -1.03 -14.20 18.79
C GLN A 97 0.29 -13.75 18.15
N MET A 98 1.32 -14.61 18.22
CA MET A 98 2.61 -14.34 17.58
C MET A 98 2.51 -14.40 16.06
N GLU A 99 1.78 -15.38 15.51
CA GLU A 99 1.54 -15.50 14.08
C GLU A 99 0.72 -14.34 13.54
N LYS A 100 -0.28 -13.86 14.29
CA LYS A 100 -1.04 -12.65 13.96
C LYS A 100 -0.15 -11.43 13.85
N ALA A 101 0.74 -11.21 14.82
CA ALA A 101 1.68 -10.10 14.79
C ALA A 101 2.63 -10.18 13.58
N LYS A 102 3.18 -11.37 13.30
CA LYS A 102 4.06 -11.61 12.15
C LYS A 102 3.32 -11.41 10.81
N ASN A 103 2.09 -11.90 10.72
CA ASN A 103 1.24 -11.74 9.55
C ASN A 103 0.93 -10.24 9.30
N TRP A 104 0.50 -9.52 10.33
CA TRP A 104 0.24 -8.08 10.23
C TRP A 104 1.49 -7.30 9.78
N ALA A 105 2.66 -7.62 10.33
CA ALA A 105 3.92 -7.01 9.94
C ALA A 105 4.29 -7.32 8.48
N SER A 106 4.01 -8.54 8.01
CA SER A 106 4.21 -8.92 6.60
C SER A 106 3.28 -8.14 5.65
N ILE A 107 2.01 -7.95 6.01
CA ILE A 107 1.05 -7.17 5.21
C ILE A 107 1.48 -5.70 5.13
N HIS A 108 1.94 -5.13 6.26
CA HIS A 108 2.31 -3.71 6.35
C HIS A 108 3.82 -3.47 6.18
N LYS A 109 4.55 -4.41 5.55
CA LYS A 109 6.02 -4.39 5.46
C LYS A 109 6.58 -3.03 5.01
N TYR A 110 6.03 -2.46 3.93
CA TYR A 110 6.52 -1.20 3.37
C TYR A 110 6.22 -0.01 4.28
N SER A 111 5.08 -0.03 4.97
CA SER A 111 4.74 1.00 5.95
C SER A 111 5.63 0.92 7.19
N LEU A 112 6.01 -0.29 7.63
CA LEU A 112 6.95 -0.48 8.74
C LEU A 112 8.36 -0.04 8.35
N ILE A 113 8.80 -0.38 7.13
CA ILE A 113 10.10 0.05 6.61
C ILE A 113 10.16 1.59 6.52
N SER A 114 9.13 2.23 5.99
CA SER A 114 9.09 3.69 5.91
C SER A 114 9.02 4.34 7.29
N ALA A 115 8.23 3.79 8.23
CA ALA A 115 8.18 4.27 9.60
C ALA A 115 9.52 4.09 10.32
N ALA A 116 10.19 2.96 10.16
CA ALA A 116 11.51 2.69 10.72
C ALA A 116 12.58 3.65 10.15
N TRP A 117 12.48 3.99 8.85
CA TRP A 117 13.36 4.96 8.21
C TRP A 117 13.14 6.39 8.74
N VAL A 118 11.88 6.83 8.84
CA VAL A 118 11.57 8.15 9.45
C VAL A 118 12.01 8.16 10.91
N GLY A 119 11.79 7.06 11.64
CA GLY A 119 12.21 6.90 13.02
C GLY A 119 13.73 6.96 13.21
N SER A 120 14.50 6.30 12.35
CA SER A 120 15.97 6.33 12.41
C SER A 120 16.54 7.71 12.07
N LEU A 121 15.94 8.42 11.10
CA LEU A 121 16.27 9.83 10.83
C LEU A 121 15.98 10.71 12.03
N GLY A 122 14.82 10.55 12.66
CA GLY A 122 14.43 11.30 13.85
C GLY A 122 15.37 11.05 15.03
N LEU A 123 15.75 9.78 15.25
CA LEU A 123 16.70 9.40 16.30
C LEU A 123 18.09 9.98 16.04
N ALA A 124 18.61 9.82 14.82
CA ALA A 124 19.91 10.37 14.42
C ALA A 124 19.93 11.89 14.58
N PHE A 125 18.87 12.59 14.14
CA PHE A 125 18.73 14.02 14.36
C PHE A 125 18.71 14.38 15.85
N GLY A 126 17.96 13.64 16.68
CA GLY A 126 17.91 13.86 18.12
C GLY A 126 19.28 13.72 18.80
N ILE A 127 20.06 12.72 18.39
CA ILE A 127 21.43 12.49 18.88
C ILE A 127 22.35 13.65 18.45
N VAL A 128 22.37 14.00 17.16
CA VAL A 128 23.24 15.06 16.61
C VAL A 128 22.87 16.44 17.18
N ALA A 129 21.57 16.72 17.31
CA ALA A 129 21.08 18.00 17.83
C ALA A 129 21.48 18.21 19.30
N ARG A 130 21.47 17.15 20.12
CA ARG A 130 21.82 17.20 21.54
C ARG A 130 23.31 17.34 21.84
N ASN A 131 24.21 17.07 20.89
CA ASN A 131 25.65 17.14 21.14
C ASN A 131 26.11 18.62 21.27
N PRO A 132 26.59 19.06 22.45
CA PRO A 132 27.02 20.45 22.66
C PRO A 132 28.45 20.73 22.16
N TYR A 133 29.25 19.70 21.90
CA TYR A 133 30.68 19.83 21.55
C TYR A 133 30.97 20.03 20.06
N GLN A 134 29.93 20.21 19.23
CA GLN A 134 30.08 20.37 17.78
C GLN A 134 29.50 21.69 17.28
N SER A 135 30.21 22.34 16.36
CA SER A 135 29.73 23.55 15.70
C SER A 135 28.57 23.24 14.74
N THR A 136 27.73 24.23 14.43
CA THR A 136 26.60 24.08 13.49
C THR A 136 27.05 23.59 12.11
N ALA A 137 28.22 24.05 11.64
CA ALA A 137 28.78 23.59 10.37
C ALA A 137 29.14 22.09 10.39
N GLN A 138 29.73 21.61 11.49
CA GLN A 138 30.06 20.18 11.66
C GLN A 138 28.79 19.32 11.71
N LYS A 139 27.74 19.77 12.40
CA LYS A 139 26.45 19.07 12.46
C LYS A 139 25.82 18.90 11.08
N ILE A 140 25.94 19.90 10.20
CA ILE A 140 25.42 19.83 8.81
C ILE A 140 26.18 18.77 8.01
N VAL A 141 27.51 18.74 8.12
CA VAL A 141 28.32 17.72 7.44
C VAL A 141 27.96 16.31 7.93
N GLN A 142 27.80 16.14 9.24
CA GLN A 142 27.37 14.87 9.81
C GLN A 142 25.97 14.47 9.33
N ALA A 143 25.01 15.40 9.32
CA ALA A 143 23.67 15.14 8.84
C ALA A 143 23.66 14.59 7.40
N ARG A 144 24.53 15.10 6.52
CA ARG A 144 24.67 14.59 5.15
C ARG A 144 25.20 13.15 5.12
N MET A 145 26.20 12.82 5.94
CA MET A 145 26.73 11.45 6.04
C MET A 145 25.68 10.47 6.58
N TRP A 146 24.94 10.87 7.62
CA TRP A 146 23.82 10.07 8.15
C TRP A 146 22.73 9.87 7.10
N ALA A 147 22.32 10.91 6.39
CA ALA A 147 21.29 10.81 5.36
C ALA A 147 21.68 9.83 4.24
N GLN A 148 22.91 9.91 3.76
CA GLN A 148 23.43 9.01 2.73
C GLN A 148 23.50 7.57 3.24
N GLY A 149 24.09 7.35 4.43
CA GLY A 149 24.21 6.02 5.02
C GLY A 149 22.85 5.37 5.30
N LEU A 150 21.88 6.13 5.81
CA LEU A 150 20.52 5.66 6.06
C LEU A 150 19.78 5.31 4.76
N THR A 151 20.01 6.05 3.69
CA THR A 151 19.42 5.76 2.38
C THR A 151 19.98 4.45 1.81
N VAL A 152 21.30 4.27 1.85
CA VAL A 152 21.93 3.02 1.41
C VAL A 152 21.46 1.85 2.27
N GLY A 153 21.43 2.01 3.59
CA GLY A 153 20.91 1.00 4.51
C GLY A 153 19.44 0.64 4.23
N LEU A 154 18.60 1.62 3.90
CA LEU A 154 17.22 1.39 3.49
C LEU A 154 17.12 0.59 2.19
N LEU A 155 17.92 0.94 1.18
CA LEU A 155 17.94 0.24 -0.11
C LEU A 155 18.40 -1.21 0.05
N VAL A 156 19.48 -1.44 0.80
CA VAL A 156 19.99 -2.78 1.08
C VAL A 156 18.98 -3.58 1.91
N GLY A 157 18.42 -2.99 2.96
CA GLY A 157 17.38 -3.62 3.79
C GLY A 157 16.13 -3.96 2.98
N GLY A 158 15.68 -3.05 2.11
CA GLY A 158 14.57 -3.27 1.20
C GLY A 158 14.84 -4.40 0.20
N ALA A 159 16.04 -4.44 -0.39
CA ALA A 159 16.46 -5.48 -1.32
C ALA A 159 16.55 -6.86 -0.63
N LEU A 160 17.14 -6.93 0.56
CA LEU A 160 17.19 -8.17 1.36
C LEU A 160 15.79 -8.67 1.72
N LEU A 161 14.89 -7.78 2.11
CA LEU A 161 13.50 -8.14 2.41
C LEU A 161 12.71 -8.54 1.16
N ALA A 162 12.98 -7.92 0.01
CA ALA A 162 12.40 -8.32 -1.26
C ALA A 162 12.86 -9.74 -1.64
N GLY A 163 14.17 -10.01 -1.57
CA GLY A 163 14.76 -11.31 -1.86
C GLY A 163 14.36 -12.42 -0.86
N ALA A 164 14.24 -12.09 0.43
CA ALA A 164 13.78 -13.03 1.45
C ALA A 164 12.30 -13.40 1.29
N ASN A 165 11.48 -12.50 0.73
CA ASN A 165 10.07 -12.76 0.45
C ASN A 165 9.84 -13.55 -0.85
N SER A 166 10.87 -13.80 -1.65
CA SER A 166 10.77 -14.62 -2.86
C SER A 166 10.49 -16.10 -2.55
N ASN A 167 10.74 -16.55 -1.31
CA ASN A 167 10.47 -17.91 -0.85
C ASN A 167 9.71 -17.89 0.50
N PRO A 168 8.37 -17.76 0.49
CA PRO A 168 7.60 -17.83 1.72
C PRO A 168 7.75 -19.21 2.39
N PRO A 169 8.09 -19.29 3.69
CA PRO A 169 8.34 -20.54 4.40
C PRO A 169 7.06 -21.32 4.76
N ASP A 170 5.88 -20.74 4.58
CA ASP A 170 4.60 -21.35 4.95
C ASP A 170 3.81 -21.83 3.72
N GLU A 171 3.27 -23.04 3.83
CA GLU A 171 2.41 -23.69 2.83
C GLU A 171 1.21 -22.83 2.40
N PHE A 172 0.80 -21.88 3.26
CA PHE A 172 -0.35 -20.99 3.06
C PHE A 172 -0.02 -19.63 2.40
N SER A 173 1.27 -19.24 2.33
CA SER A 173 1.75 -18.06 1.58
C SER A 173 2.37 -18.43 0.24
N LYS A 174 2.34 -19.73 -0.13
CA LYS A 174 2.47 -20.17 -1.52
C LYS A 174 1.26 -19.70 -2.32
N VAL A 175 1.15 -18.39 -2.56
CA VAL A 175 0.45 -17.91 -3.75
C VAL A 175 1.28 -18.47 -4.89
N LYS A 176 0.78 -19.55 -5.50
CA LYS A 176 1.45 -20.27 -6.58
C LYS A 176 1.95 -19.27 -7.61
N GLU A 177 3.21 -19.41 -7.99
CA GLU A 177 3.81 -18.70 -9.12
C GLU A 177 2.86 -18.74 -10.32
N GLY A 178 2.44 -17.55 -10.74
CA GLY A 178 1.37 -17.34 -11.73
C GLY A 178 0.23 -16.57 -11.11
N ASP A 179 0.15 -15.26 -11.38
CA ASP A 179 -0.98 -14.41 -10.99
C ASP A 179 -2.23 -14.87 -11.77
N HIS A 180 -2.88 -15.90 -11.23
CA HIS A 180 -4.12 -16.46 -11.71
C HIS A 180 -5.32 -15.74 -11.09
N SER A 181 -5.17 -14.49 -10.62
CA SER A 181 -6.28 -13.69 -10.11
C SER A 181 -7.42 -13.56 -11.12
N TRP A 182 -7.10 -13.45 -12.41
CA TRP A 182 -8.09 -13.49 -13.49
C TRP A 182 -8.83 -14.83 -13.56
N ARG A 183 -8.14 -15.95 -13.27
CA ARG A 183 -8.74 -17.28 -13.29
C ARG A 183 -9.65 -17.49 -12.08
N ASP A 184 -9.22 -17.06 -10.89
CA ASP A 184 -10.04 -17.11 -9.67
C ASP A 184 -11.34 -16.30 -9.86
N ILE A 185 -11.25 -15.16 -10.54
CA ILE A 185 -12.41 -14.35 -10.93
C ILE A 185 -13.31 -15.12 -11.92
N LEU A 186 -12.75 -15.75 -12.95
CA LEU A 186 -13.54 -16.54 -13.91
C LEU A 186 -14.19 -17.79 -13.29
N GLU A 187 -13.56 -18.39 -12.27
CA GLU A 187 -14.13 -19.52 -11.53
C GLU A 187 -15.42 -19.12 -10.78
N LEU A 188 -15.53 -17.86 -10.38
CA LEU A 188 -16.72 -17.29 -9.73
C LEU A 188 -17.82 -16.88 -10.71
N ASP A 189 -17.56 -16.93 -12.02
CA ASP A 189 -18.59 -16.68 -13.02
C ASP A 189 -19.58 -17.86 -13.06
N GLU A 190 -20.86 -17.54 -12.86
CA GLU A 190 -21.96 -18.50 -12.88
C GLU A 190 -22.28 -18.99 -14.29
N HIS A 191 -21.88 -18.22 -15.32
CA HIS A 191 -22.13 -18.56 -16.72
C HIS A 191 -21.12 -19.55 -17.32
N LEU A 192 -20.05 -19.87 -16.58
CA LEU A 192 -19.03 -20.80 -17.03
C LEU A 192 -19.52 -22.25 -16.91
N THR A 193 -19.47 -22.98 -18.01
CA THR A 193 -19.77 -24.42 -18.03
C THR A 193 -18.68 -25.23 -17.34
N GLN A 194 -19.03 -26.45 -16.91
CA GLN A 194 -18.10 -27.36 -16.26
C GLN A 194 -16.88 -27.71 -17.15
N GLU A 195 -17.08 -27.76 -18.48
CA GLU A 195 -16.01 -28.00 -19.45
C GLU A 195 -15.07 -26.78 -19.59
N GLU A 196 -15.60 -25.56 -19.59
CA GLU A 196 -14.81 -24.31 -19.57
C GLU A 196 -14.05 -24.14 -18.25
N ARG A 197 -14.65 -24.53 -17.10
CA ARG A 197 -13.93 -24.60 -15.82
C ARG A 197 -12.79 -25.62 -15.85
N ALA A 198 -13.00 -26.78 -16.47
CA ALA A 198 -11.94 -27.78 -16.65
C ALA A 198 -10.78 -27.26 -17.53
N GLN A 199 -11.09 -26.39 -18.52
CA GLN A 199 -10.08 -25.70 -19.33
C GLN A 199 -9.23 -24.73 -18.51
N LEU A 200 -9.84 -23.94 -17.62
CA LEU A 200 -9.11 -23.02 -16.74
C LEU A 200 -8.03 -23.74 -15.92
N HIS A 201 -8.30 -24.98 -15.50
CA HIS A 201 -7.37 -25.82 -14.74
C HIS A 201 -6.37 -26.61 -15.59
N GLY A 202 -6.38 -26.47 -16.92
CA GLY A 202 -5.54 -27.27 -17.83
C GLY A 202 -5.92 -28.76 -17.87
N LYS A 203 -7.12 -29.11 -17.40
CA LYS A 203 -7.64 -30.49 -17.34
C LYS A 203 -8.62 -30.81 -18.47
N ALA A 204 -8.74 -29.92 -19.45
CA ALA A 204 -9.65 -30.11 -20.56
C ALA A 204 -9.13 -31.13 -21.58
N ASP A 205 -10.06 -31.87 -22.17
CA ASP A 205 -9.77 -32.78 -23.27
C ASP A 205 -9.26 -31.96 -24.49
N PRO A 206 -8.02 -32.19 -24.95
CA PRO A 206 -7.42 -31.41 -26.03
C PRO A 206 -8.22 -31.50 -27.35
N LYS A 207 -9.02 -32.54 -27.53
CA LYS A 207 -9.87 -32.71 -28.73
C LYS A 207 -11.09 -31.79 -28.73
N LYS A 208 -11.59 -31.40 -27.55
CA LYS A 208 -12.81 -30.59 -27.39
C LYS A 208 -12.56 -29.08 -27.24
N LEU A 209 -11.30 -28.65 -27.18
CA LEU A 209 -10.92 -27.25 -26.99
C LEU A 209 -11.55 -26.32 -28.04
N LYS A 210 -11.52 -26.73 -29.31
CA LYS A 210 -12.08 -25.94 -30.43
C LYS A 210 -13.60 -25.83 -30.33
N GLU A 211 -14.27 -26.93 -29.98
CA GLU A 211 -15.74 -26.98 -29.84
C GLU A 211 -16.22 -26.10 -28.68
N ILE A 212 -15.54 -26.15 -27.54
CA ILE A 212 -15.84 -25.33 -26.37
C ILE A 212 -15.62 -23.84 -26.68
N HIS A 213 -14.53 -23.49 -27.38
CA HIS A 213 -14.28 -22.12 -27.81
C HIS A 213 -15.36 -21.60 -28.77
N GLU A 214 -15.74 -22.40 -29.76
CA GLU A 214 -16.82 -22.06 -30.70
C GLU A 214 -18.18 -21.93 -30.00
N ALA A 215 -18.47 -22.80 -29.03
CA ALA A 215 -19.69 -22.73 -28.22
C ALA A 215 -19.72 -21.45 -27.36
N ALA A 216 -18.60 -21.06 -26.75
CA ALA A 216 -18.47 -19.82 -26.00
C ALA A 216 -18.67 -18.58 -26.90
N LEU A 217 -18.08 -18.58 -28.10
CA LEU A 217 -18.26 -17.52 -29.09
C LEU A 217 -19.71 -17.40 -29.56
N LYS A 218 -20.38 -18.53 -29.83
CA LYS A 218 -21.81 -18.55 -30.20
C LYS A 218 -22.70 -18.01 -29.09
N ARG A 219 -22.41 -18.33 -27.82
CA ARG A 219 -23.14 -17.76 -26.67
C ARG A 219 -22.91 -16.27 -26.52
N LYS A 220 -21.66 -15.79 -26.66
CA LYS A 220 -21.37 -14.35 -26.65
C LYS A 220 -22.07 -13.61 -27.80
N ALA A 221 -22.10 -14.21 -29.00
CA ALA A 221 -22.82 -13.65 -30.14
C ALA A 221 -24.35 -13.63 -29.93
N ALA A 222 -24.90 -14.61 -29.21
CA ALA A 222 -26.31 -14.65 -28.84
C ALA A 222 -26.67 -13.65 -27.71
N ALA A 223 -25.76 -13.41 -26.77
CA ALA A 223 -25.93 -12.47 -25.67
C ALA A 223 -25.62 -11.00 -26.03
N GLY A 224 -24.88 -10.77 -27.12
CA GLY A 224 -24.43 -9.44 -27.57
C GLY A 224 -25.35 -8.74 -28.57
N LYS A 225 -26.56 -9.22 -28.80
CA LYS A 225 -27.56 -8.53 -29.63
C LYS A 225 -28.48 -7.72 -28.70
N PRO A 226 -28.70 -6.41 -28.96
CA PRO A 226 -29.51 -5.55 -28.10
C PRO A 226 -30.94 -6.06 -27.95
#